data_AF-A0A926PVZ4-F1
#
_entry.id   AF-A0A926PVZ4-F1
#
_cell.length_a   1.000
_cell.length_b   1.000
_cell.length_c   1.000
_cell.angle_alpha   90.00
_cell.angle_beta   90.00
_cell.angle_gamma   90.00
#
_symmetry.space_group_name_H-M   'P 1'
#
loop_
_entity.id
_entity.type
_entity.pdbx_description
1 polymer ?
#
loop_
_entity_poly.entity_id
_entity_poly.type
_entity_poly.pdbx_seq_one_letter_code
_entity_poly.pdbx_strand_id
1 'polypeptide(L)'
;MRNFPAQYTLNDEDVLYFSHIPKTAGMTFRTIVEDQFDDREICPATLNAQVAKIPKDQLKDYRLFRGHLGFINIPELLPGKEVVNVTILREPIARVISHYEYIRRMPGDPHYRAVKDMTLAEFAQKLTAGKVGKNIQTYHVAKAMRFKLDDLTPEETLALAKESLDNFAFVGLVERFQDSLFLLSYILGWKPILNSRKENAAKKKKSFDEIPAETLEIIRENSLLDLELYHYAQEIFETRFNEMVQQLISQFGTAADQAETISSDRLKELLELHYEQRYRDLDRTPSSTLLYDFGQALRGMGWQRRECPPSGPPAYRWTGPGTVSTLDLPQIAPPNGNCLLEFRVIATQATAPDILDSLSVLVNQNPVRLNTLHSDRGVKLLQAVVAPEMLKSERPFTEVKFEVDRVTSLNAVNPLDPDTRQVGVALNYVQLFPQETERQHSAAAQLFEDEAWKNTIDFLSQHLQPQEVVIAPLAFRVMVNNSVLDYDAFLEGKQAQWLVLHKGMAAQISTILMKLLGRGLSPVFANEVFVLYSNRQGIATANYASKHVRPVYIDRVKKNVEHKLKTLYRQYAGKKQLIRSSPKG
;
A
#
# COMPACT_ATOMS: atom_id res chain seq x y z
N MET A 1 -7.50 1.73 -30.37
CA MET A 1 -8.26 0.56 -29.96
C MET A 1 -8.89 -0.24 -31.08
N ARG A 2 -9.51 0.30 -32.15
CA ARG A 2 -10.16 -0.59 -33.15
C ARG A 2 -9.21 -1.62 -33.76
N ASN A 3 -7.92 -1.29 -33.81
CA ASN A 3 -6.84 -2.17 -34.29
C ASN A 3 -6.07 -2.87 -33.17
N PHE A 4 -6.38 -2.55 -31.90
CA PHE A 4 -5.81 -3.21 -30.73
C PHE A 4 -6.75 -4.36 -30.30
N PRO A 5 -6.26 -5.48 -29.75
CA PRO A 5 -7.14 -6.54 -29.28
C PRO A 5 -8.04 -6.07 -28.11
N ALA A 6 -9.22 -6.69 -27.97
CA ALA A 6 -10.18 -6.35 -26.91
C ALA A 6 -9.66 -6.65 -25.49
N GLN A 7 -8.76 -7.63 -25.38
CA GLN A 7 -8.04 -7.99 -24.17
C GLN A 7 -6.56 -8.21 -24.51
N TYR A 8 -5.66 -7.91 -23.58
CA TYR A 8 -4.22 -7.98 -23.79
C TYR A 8 -3.52 -8.37 -22.49
N THR A 9 -2.63 -9.36 -22.55
CA THR A 9 -1.73 -9.72 -21.44
C THR A 9 -0.40 -9.00 -21.68
N LEU A 10 0.01 -8.12 -20.77
CA LEU A 10 1.36 -7.53 -20.82
C LEU A 10 2.40 -8.63 -20.60
N ASN A 11 3.26 -8.84 -21.59
CA ASN A 11 4.41 -9.72 -21.47
C ASN A 11 5.54 -9.05 -20.66
N ASP A 12 6.53 -9.83 -20.22
CA ASP A 12 7.66 -9.31 -19.42
C ASP A 12 8.52 -8.29 -20.20
N GLU A 13 8.54 -8.40 -21.53
CA GLU A 13 9.26 -7.48 -22.41
C GLU A 13 8.42 -6.27 -22.86
N ASP A 14 7.11 -6.26 -22.60
CA ASP A 14 6.24 -5.16 -22.99
C ASP A 14 6.46 -3.93 -22.09
N VAL A 15 6.35 -2.75 -22.69
CA VAL A 15 6.45 -1.46 -22.00
C VAL A 15 5.11 -0.76 -22.07
N LEU A 16 4.50 -0.51 -20.92
CA LEU A 16 3.30 0.32 -20.84
C LEU A 16 3.69 1.79 -20.76
N TYR A 17 3.19 2.58 -21.72
CA TYR A 17 3.38 4.03 -21.73
C TYR A 17 2.06 4.74 -21.47
N PHE A 18 1.96 5.38 -20.29
CA PHE A 18 0.89 6.33 -20.03
C PHE A 18 1.23 7.69 -20.62
N SER A 19 0.67 7.98 -21.79
CA SER A 19 0.73 9.29 -22.46
C SER A 19 -0.12 10.30 -21.70
N HIS A 20 0.47 10.88 -20.64
CA HIS A 20 -0.23 11.77 -19.73
C HIS A 20 -0.38 13.19 -20.31
N ILE A 21 -1.63 13.55 -20.58
CA ILE A 21 -2.02 14.89 -21.01
C ILE A 21 -2.38 15.74 -19.78
N PRO A 22 -1.90 16.98 -19.66
CA PRO A 22 -2.25 17.84 -18.54
C PRO A 22 -3.76 17.99 -18.33
N LYS A 23 -4.17 17.86 -17.06
CA LYS A 23 -5.54 18.10 -16.56
C LYS A 23 -6.59 17.08 -16.96
N THR A 24 -6.18 15.87 -17.32
CA THR A 24 -7.08 14.73 -17.61
C THR A 24 -7.08 13.68 -16.49
N ALA A 25 -7.11 14.13 -15.22
CA ALA A 25 -7.00 13.27 -14.02
C ALA A 25 -5.71 12.42 -13.93
N GLY A 26 -4.69 12.75 -14.71
CA GLY A 26 -3.52 11.89 -14.84
C GLY A 26 -2.65 11.74 -13.59
N MET A 27 -2.75 12.62 -12.58
CA MET A 27 -2.09 12.37 -11.29
C MET A 27 -2.69 11.17 -10.57
N THR A 28 -4.03 11.05 -10.54
CA THR A 28 -4.71 9.90 -9.94
C THR A 28 -4.42 8.65 -10.77
N PHE A 29 -4.62 8.71 -12.09
CA PHE A 29 -4.39 7.58 -12.98
C PHE A 29 -2.96 7.05 -12.95
N ARG A 30 -1.98 7.95 -12.88
CA ARG A 30 -0.57 7.60 -12.71
C ARG A 30 -0.35 6.70 -11.50
N THR A 31 -0.87 7.09 -10.33
CA THR A 31 -0.70 6.27 -9.12
C THR A 31 -1.41 4.93 -9.21
N ILE A 32 -2.51 4.85 -9.97
CA ILE A 32 -3.26 3.61 -10.21
C ILE A 32 -2.42 2.66 -11.08
N VAL A 33 -1.86 3.16 -12.18
CA VAL A 33 -1.02 2.36 -13.08
C VAL A 33 0.28 1.96 -12.38
N GLU A 34 0.89 2.83 -11.58
CA GLU A 34 2.06 2.48 -10.77
C GLU A 34 1.79 1.32 -9.82
N ASP A 35 0.56 1.16 -9.31
CA ASP A 35 0.23 0.03 -8.45
C ASP A 35 0.27 -1.30 -9.20
N GLN A 36 0.25 -1.30 -10.54
CA GLN A 36 0.24 -2.53 -11.35
C GLN A 36 1.64 -3.01 -11.75
N PHE A 37 2.69 -2.30 -11.31
CA PHE A 37 4.08 -2.63 -11.61
C PHE A 37 4.90 -2.77 -10.34
N ASP A 38 5.98 -3.54 -10.45
CA ASP A 38 7.03 -3.52 -9.43
C ASP A 38 7.71 -2.14 -9.42
N ASP A 39 8.04 -1.56 -8.26
CA ASP A 39 8.60 -0.20 -8.19
C ASP A 39 9.96 -0.11 -8.88
N ARG A 40 10.69 -1.22 -8.95
CA ARG A 40 11.95 -1.35 -9.69
C ARG A 40 11.76 -1.30 -11.20
N GLU A 41 10.57 -1.64 -11.70
CA GLU A 41 10.22 -1.59 -13.13
C GLU A 41 9.65 -0.23 -13.56
N ILE A 42 9.45 0.70 -12.64
CA ILE A 42 8.87 2.02 -12.93
C ILE A 42 9.99 3.02 -13.23
N CYS A 43 9.96 3.61 -14.42
CA CYS A 43 10.90 4.67 -14.76
C CYS A 43 10.73 5.86 -13.78
N PRO A 44 11.79 6.27 -13.07
CA PRO A 44 11.69 7.32 -12.05
C PRO A 44 11.47 8.71 -12.68
N ALA A 45 11.73 8.85 -13.99
CA ALA A 45 11.55 10.08 -14.72
C ALA A 45 10.08 10.31 -15.10
N THR A 46 9.64 11.54 -14.86
CA THR A 46 8.24 11.98 -15.01
C THR A 46 8.11 13.17 -15.96
N LEU A 47 9.27 13.73 -16.35
CA LEU A 47 9.47 14.88 -17.20
C LEU A 47 10.62 14.60 -18.18
N ASN A 48 10.59 15.24 -19.35
CA ASN A 48 11.59 15.00 -20.40
C ASN A 48 13.04 15.21 -19.94
N ALA A 49 13.30 16.28 -19.19
CA ALA A 49 14.63 16.60 -18.68
C ALA A 49 15.15 15.57 -17.66
N GLN A 50 14.28 14.78 -17.04
CA GLN A 50 14.67 13.71 -16.13
C GLN A 50 15.06 12.45 -16.92
N VAL A 51 14.30 12.10 -17.97
CA VAL A 51 14.62 10.97 -18.85
C VAL A 51 16.00 11.16 -19.48
N ALA A 52 16.32 12.38 -19.95
CA ALA A 52 17.61 12.70 -20.54
C ALA A 52 18.82 12.52 -19.59
N LYS A 53 18.60 12.44 -18.27
CA LYS A 53 19.65 12.18 -17.27
C LYS A 53 19.86 10.70 -16.98
N ILE A 54 18.95 9.84 -17.42
CA ILE A 54 19.07 8.40 -17.26
C ILE A 54 19.89 7.86 -18.44
N PRO A 55 20.96 7.07 -18.19
CA PRO A 55 21.69 6.40 -19.25
C PRO A 55 20.76 5.55 -20.13
N LYS A 56 20.93 5.63 -21.46
CA LYS A 56 20.01 4.98 -22.42
C LYS A 56 19.94 3.46 -22.22
N ASP A 57 21.05 2.85 -21.85
CA ASP A 57 21.18 1.44 -21.55
C ASP A 57 20.38 1.00 -20.31
N GLN A 58 20.07 1.91 -19.39
CA GLN A 58 19.23 1.63 -18.22
C GLN A 58 17.73 1.81 -18.51
N LEU A 59 17.36 2.57 -19.55
CA LEU A 59 15.96 2.82 -19.86
C LEU A 59 15.19 1.55 -20.23
N LYS A 60 15.88 0.56 -20.81
CA LYS A 60 15.30 -0.73 -21.22
C LYS A 60 14.88 -1.63 -20.06
N ASP A 61 15.37 -1.34 -18.85
CA ASP A 61 15.09 -2.13 -17.65
C ASP A 61 13.73 -1.73 -17.02
N TYR A 62 13.16 -0.59 -17.45
CA TYR A 62 11.84 -0.14 -17.01
C TYR A 62 10.73 -0.62 -17.94
N ARG A 63 9.59 -1.00 -17.35
CA ARG A 63 8.38 -1.44 -18.04
C ARG A 63 7.24 -0.45 -17.97
N LEU A 64 7.32 0.55 -17.07
CA LEU A 64 6.33 1.63 -16.98
C LEU A 64 6.98 2.99 -17.22
N PHE A 65 6.49 3.68 -18.25
CA PHE A 65 6.76 5.09 -18.49
C PHE A 65 5.49 5.91 -18.27
N ARG A 66 5.59 6.97 -17.47
CA ARG A 66 4.44 7.85 -17.17
C ARG A 66 4.86 9.30 -16.95
N GLY A 67 3.97 10.23 -17.23
CA GLY A 67 4.18 11.66 -16.97
C GLY A 67 4.22 12.49 -18.26
N HIS A 68 4.70 13.73 -18.15
CA HIS A 68 4.67 14.70 -19.26
C HIS A 68 5.84 14.46 -20.22
N LEU A 69 5.81 13.29 -20.87
CA LEU A 69 6.86 12.80 -21.76
C LEU A 69 6.59 13.09 -23.25
N GLY A 70 5.60 13.93 -23.57
CA GLY A 70 5.18 14.26 -24.94
C GLY A 70 6.20 15.02 -25.80
N PHE A 71 7.44 15.19 -25.31
CA PHE A 71 8.58 15.73 -26.08
C PHE A 71 9.74 14.73 -26.16
N ILE A 72 9.47 13.44 -25.92
CA ILE A 72 10.40 12.34 -26.12
C ILE A 72 9.74 11.26 -26.96
N ASN A 73 10.50 10.69 -27.90
CA ASN A 73 10.08 9.54 -28.69
C ASN A 73 10.38 8.24 -27.91
N ILE A 74 9.42 7.78 -27.09
CA ILE A 74 9.59 6.59 -26.25
C ILE A 74 9.92 5.33 -27.08
N PRO A 75 9.22 5.02 -28.19
CA PRO A 75 9.58 3.89 -29.05
C PRO A 75 11.04 3.92 -29.55
N GLU A 76 11.55 5.09 -29.93
CA GLU A 76 12.95 5.24 -30.38
C GLU A 76 13.97 5.04 -29.25
N LEU A 77 13.59 5.34 -28.00
CA LEU A 77 14.44 5.09 -26.83
C LEU A 77 14.48 3.62 -26.42
N LEU A 78 13.52 2.81 -26.86
CA LEU A 78 13.32 1.43 -26.44
C LEU A 78 13.25 0.49 -27.66
N PRO A 79 14.31 0.45 -28.51
CA PRO A 79 14.29 -0.35 -29.72
C PRO A 79 14.10 -1.84 -29.38
N GLY A 80 13.17 -2.49 -30.10
CA GLY A 80 12.84 -3.91 -29.92
C GLY A 80 11.85 -4.22 -28.80
N LYS A 81 11.37 -3.20 -28.07
CA LYS A 81 10.30 -3.35 -27.08
C LYS A 81 8.95 -3.01 -27.71
N GLU A 82 7.92 -3.77 -27.34
CA GLU A 82 6.54 -3.44 -27.69
C GLU A 82 6.01 -2.36 -26.75
N VAL A 83 5.55 -1.22 -27.29
CA VAL A 83 5.08 -0.08 -26.49
C VAL A 83 3.56 -0.02 -26.49
N VAL A 84 2.98 -0.43 -25.37
CA VAL A 84 1.53 -0.46 -25.14
C VAL A 84 1.06 0.91 -24.62
N ASN A 85 0.44 1.69 -25.51
CA ASN A 85 0.02 3.05 -25.23
C ASN A 85 -1.33 3.12 -24.52
N VAL A 86 -1.40 3.88 -23.43
CA VAL A 86 -2.66 4.18 -22.72
C VAL A 86 -2.77 5.68 -22.46
N THR A 87 -4.00 6.22 -22.48
CA THR A 87 -4.24 7.62 -22.08
C THR A 87 -5.62 7.84 -21.48
N ILE A 88 -5.85 9.03 -20.93
CA ILE A 88 -7.15 9.53 -20.51
C ILE A 88 -7.35 10.91 -21.11
N LEU A 89 -8.50 11.08 -21.75
CA LEU A 89 -8.98 12.35 -22.30
C LEU A 89 -10.03 12.96 -21.37
N ARG A 90 -10.29 14.25 -21.60
CA ARG A 90 -11.31 15.02 -20.90
C ARG A 90 -12.05 15.91 -21.88
N GLU A 91 -13.31 16.24 -21.57
CA GLU A 91 -14.05 17.22 -22.36
C GLU A 91 -13.19 18.51 -22.51
N PRO A 92 -12.92 18.95 -23.76
CA PRO A 92 -11.91 19.97 -24.04
C PRO A 92 -12.12 21.31 -23.32
N ILE A 93 -13.37 21.78 -23.23
CA ILE A 93 -13.68 23.05 -22.57
C ILE A 93 -13.42 22.93 -21.05
N ALA A 94 -13.91 21.85 -20.42
CA ALA A 94 -13.68 21.51 -19.02
C ALA A 94 -12.18 21.39 -18.70
N ARG A 95 -11.39 20.85 -19.63
CA ARG A 95 -9.94 20.71 -19.50
C ARG A 95 -9.25 22.08 -19.51
N VAL A 96 -9.62 22.99 -20.42
CA VAL A 96 -9.08 24.36 -20.48
C VAL A 96 -9.37 25.12 -19.19
N ILE A 97 -10.61 25.08 -18.70
CA ILE A 97 -11.00 25.72 -17.43
C ILE A 97 -10.18 25.16 -16.27
N SER A 98 -10.05 23.84 -16.20
CA SER A 98 -9.26 23.19 -15.14
C SER A 98 -7.77 23.53 -15.20
N HIS A 99 -7.24 23.79 -16.39
CA HIS A 99 -5.86 24.24 -16.57
C HIS A 99 -5.67 25.66 -16.04
N TYR A 100 -6.55 26.57 -16.45
CA TYR A 100 -6.58 27.95 -15.95
C TYR A 100 -6.64 28.01 -14.42
N GLU A 101 -7.60 27.30 -13.81
CA GLU A 101 -7.75 27.26 -12.35
C GLU A 101 -6.56 26.63 -11.63
N TYR A 102 -5.89 25.66 -12.26
CA TYR A 102 -4.70 25.04 -11.70
C TYR A 102 -3.53 26.01 -11.68
N ILE A 103 -3.23 26.65 -12.82
CA ILE A 103 -2.13 27.61 -12.93
C ILE A 103 -2.32 28.68 -11.86
N ARG A 104 -3.51 29.28 -11.74
CA ARG A 104 -3.79 30.34 -10.74
C ARG A 104 -3.62 29.93 -9.27
N ARG A 105 -3.66 28.64 -8.95
CA ARG A 105 -3.49 28.13 -7.58
C ARG A 105 -2.08 27.62 -7.29
N MET A 106 -1.21 27.57 -8.29
CA MET A 106 0.10 26.95 -8.18
C MET A 106 1.22 27.99 -8.41
N PRO A 107 1.69 28.68 -7.35
CA PRO A 107 2.76 29.68 -7.47
C PRO A 107 4.05 29.18 -8.13
N GLY A 108 4.31 27.88 -8.08
CA GLY A 108 5.48 27.24 -8.72
C GLY A 108 5.30 26.92 -10.21
N ASP A 109 4.13 27.14 -10.80
CA ASP A 109 3.91 26.92 -12.24
C ASP A 109 4.63 28.01 -13.06
N PRO A 110 5.34 27.66 -14.16
CA PRO A 110 6.02 28.64 -15.01
C PRO A 110 5.11 29.75 -15.56
N HIS A 111 3.82 29.45 -15.73
CA HIS A 111 2.82 30.38 -16.24
C HIS A 111 2.09 31.15 -15.12
N TYR A 112 2.34 30.85 -13.84
CA TYR A 112 1.65 31.47 -12.70
C TYR A 112 1.65 32.98 -12.76
N ARG A 113 2.83 33.60 -12.91
CA ARG A 113 2.97 35.07 -12.92
C ARG A 113 2.17 35.74 -14.03
N ALA A 114 2.04 35.06 -15.17
CA ALA A 114 1.28 35.58 -16.30
C ALA A 114 -0.23 35.43 -16.10
N VAL A 115 -0.70 34.36 -15.44
CA VAL A 115 -2.12 33.99 -15.41
C VAL A 115 -2.82 34.32 -14.09
N LYS A 116 -2.11 34.48 -12.97
CA LYS A 116 -2.69 34.61 -11.62
C LYS A 116 -3.77 35.69 -11.49
N ASP A 117 -3.56 36.83 -12.16
CA ASP A 117 -4.44 38.01 -12.13
C ASP A 117 -5.36 38.11 -13.36
N MET A 118 -5.28 37.16 -14.31
CA MET A 118 -6.15 37.12 -15.49
C MET A 118 -7.51 36.56 -15.17
N THR A 119 -8.54 37.10 -15.82
CA THR A 119 -9.85 36.46 -15.99
C THR A 119 -9.76 35.27 -16.95
N LEU A 120 -10.78 34.40 -16.94
CA LEU A 120 -10.85 33.28 -17.88
C LEU A 120 -10.97 33.76 -19.33
N ALA A 121 -11.70 34.87 -19.57
CA ALA A 121 -11.84 35.48 -20.90
C ALA A 121 -10.49 35.94 -21.45
N GLU A 122 -9.71 36.68 -20.65
CA GLU A 122 -8.36 37.14 -21.03
C GLU A 122 -7.42 35.95 -21.29
N PHE A 123 -7.52 34.89 -20.47
CA PHE A 123 -6.75 33.67 -20.66
C PHE A 123 -7.08 32.98 -21.99
N ALA A 124 -8.37 32.89 -22.34
CA ALA A 124 -8.84 32.28 -23.58
C ALA A 124 -8.41 33.08 -24.83
N GLN A 125 -8.36 34.41 -24.74
CA GLN A 125 -7.99 35.29 -25.86
C GLN A 125 -6.48 35.38 -26.10
N LYS A 126 -5.65 35.29 -25.05
CA LYS A 126 -4.22 35.60 -25.16
C LYS A 126 -3.44 34.52 -25.92
N LEU A 127 -2.93 34.84 -27.11
CA LEU A 127 -2.19 33.92 -28.01
C LEU A 127 -0.94 33.23 -27.42
N THR A 128 -0.23 33.84 -26.45
CA THR A 128 1.00 33.25 -25.87
C THR A 128 0.75 32.34 -24.66
N ALA A 129 -0.31 32.60 -23.89
CA ALA A 129 -0.75 31.73 -22.78
C ALA A 129 -1.77 30.67 -23.26
N GLY A 130 -2.62 31.04 -24.24
CA GLY A 130 -3.61 30.19 -24.88
C GLY A 130 -3.03 29.16 -25.85
N LYS A 131 -1.85 29.39 -26.45
CA LYS A 131 -1.11 28.36 -27.22
C LYS A 131 -0.67 27.16 -26.38
N VAL A 132 -0.56 27.32 -25.05
CA VAL A 132 -0.27 26.23 -24.10
C VAL A 132 -1.51 25.31 -23.91
N GLY A 133 -2.65 25.64 -24.53
CA GLY A 133 -3.90 24.91 -24.35
C GLY A 133 -4.73 24.64 -25.61
N LYS A 134 -4.43 25.24 -26.77
CA LYS A 134 -5.18 24.98 -28.00
C LYS A 134 -4.93 23.57 -28.49
N ASN A 135 -6.01 22.81 -28.69
CA ASN A 135 -5.98 21.47 -29.27
C ASN A 135 -4.90 20.53 -28.67
N ILE A 136 -4.60 20.68 -27.37
CA ILE A 136 -3.46 20.01 -26.74
C ILE A 136 -3.61 18.49 -26.75
N GLN A 137 -4.85 17.98 -26.63
CA GLN A 137 -5.08 16.54 -26.63
C GLN A 137 -4.73 15.95 -28.01
N THR A 138 -5.14 16.63 -29.08
CA THR A 138 -4.83 16.28 -30.47
C THR A 138 -3.34 16.18 -30.71
N TYR A 139 -2.58 17.23 -30.37
CA TYR A 139 -1.12 17.20 -30.56
C TYR A 139 -0.42 16.15 -29.70
N HIS A 140 -0.84 15.95 -28.45
CA HIS A 140 -0.23 14.93 -27.58
C HIS A 140 -0.48 13.51 -28.08
N VAL A 141 -1.70 13.24 -28.53
CA VAL A 141 -2.09 11.92 -29.05
C VAL A 141 -1.40 11.64 -30.38
N ALA A 142 -1.37 12.62 -31.30
CA ALA A 142 -0.65 12.48 -32.58
C ALA A 142 0.84 12.17 -32.37
N LYS A 143 1.48 12.79 -31.37
CA LYS A 143 2.89 12.56 -31.03
C LYS A 143 3.23 11.15 -30.57
N ALA A 144 2.25 10.38 -30.07
CA ALA A 144 2.49 8.99 -29.71
C ALA A 144 2.74 8.11 -30.95
N MET A 145 2.22 8.50 -32.11
CA MET A 145 2.45 7.81 -33.38
C MET A 145 3.56 8.46 -34.20
N ARG A 146 3.61 9.79 -34.25
CA ARG A 146 4.64 10.55 -34.97
C ARG A 146 5.16 11.71 -34.15
N PHE A 147 6.40 11.62 -33.70
CA PHE A 147 6.98 12.60 -32.77
C PHE A 147 7.06 14.04 -33.33
N LYS A 148 7.49 14.20 -34.60
CA LYS A 148 7.61 15.49 -35.28
C LYS A 148 6.37 15.78 -36.11
N LEU A 149 5.71 16.90 -35.84
CA LEU A 149 4.45 17.31 -36.47
C LEU A 149 4.59 18.63 -37.26
N ASP A 150 5.80 19.18 -37.38
CA ASP A 150 6.04 20.55 -37.87
C ASP A 150 5.62 20.78 -39.33
N ASP A 151 5.51 19.70 -40.10
CA ASP A 151 5.13 19.67 -41.51
C ASP A 151 3.66 19.31 -41.76
N LEU A 152 2.88 19.04 -40.71
CA LEU A 152 1.47 18.65 -40.83
C LEU A 152 0.53 19.84 -40.67
N THR A 153 -0.55 19.86 -41.46
CA THR A 153 -1.66 20.78 -41.20
C THR A 153 -2.43 20.38 -39.93
N PRO A 154 -3.25 21.29 -39.36
CA PRO A 154 -4.14 20.94 -38.24
C PRO A 154 -5.04 19.73 -38.52
N GLU A 155 -5.58 19.61 -39.73
CA GLU A 155 -6.46 18.53 -40.16
C GLU A 155 -5.70 17.20 -40.30
N GLU A 156 -4.49 17.24 -40.89
CA GLU A 156 -3.60 16.07 -40.95
C GLU A 156 -3.17 15.62 -39.56
N THR A 157 -2.93 16.57 -38.65
CA THR A 157 -2.60 16.26 -37.25
C THR A 157 -3.78 15.60 -36.54
N LEU A 158 -5.01 16.04 -36.79
CA LEU A 158 -6.22 15.43 -36.24
C LEU A 158 -6.43 14.02 -36.79
N ALA A 159 -6.25 13.81 -38.09
CA ALA A 159 -6.34 12.50 -38.71
C ALA A 159 -5.33 11.52 -38.08
N LEU A 160 -4.07 11.95 -37.93
CA LEU A 160 -3.04 11.19 -37.25
C LEU A 160 -3.37 10.93 -35.76
N ALA A 161 -3.96 11.89 -35.07
CA ALA A 161 -4.40 11.70 -33.68
C ALA A 161 -5.49 10.62 -33.57
N LYS A 162 -6.46 10.60 -34.49
CA LYS A 162 -7.49 9.56 -34.54
C LYS A 162 -6.89 8.18 -34.82
N GLU A 163 -5.98 8.09 -35.79
CA GLU A 163 -5.24 6.86 -36.10
C GLU A 163 -4.42 6.37 -34.90
N SER A 164 -3.76 7.29 -34.20
CA SER A 164 -3.05 7.00 -32.96
C SER A 164 -3.99 6.43 -31.88
N LEU A 165 -5.17 7.04 -31.66
CA LEU A 165 -6.18 6.48 -30.75
C LEU A 165 -6.64 5.08 -31.19
N ASP A 166 -6.67 4.78 -32.48
CA ASP A 166 -7.02 3.45 -33.02
C ASP A 166 -5.96 2.38 -32.76
N ASN A 167 -4.73 2.77 -32.42
CA ASN A 167 -3.65 1.86 -32.03
C ASN A 167 -3.41 1.82 -30.51
N PHE A 168 -3.96 2.75 -29.73
CA PHE A 168 -3.85 2.69 -28.28
C PHE A 168 -4.57 1.46 -27.72
N ALA A 169 -3.98 0.88 -26.67
CA ALA A 169 -4.59 -0.19 -25.90
C ALA A 169 -5.78 0.31 -25.08
N PHE A 170 -5.70 1.55 -24.59
CA PHE A 170 -6.75 2.14 -23.74
C PHE A 170 -6.82 3.66 -23.89
N VAL A 171 -8.05 4.17 -23.91
CA VAL A 171 -8.41 5.60 -23.92
C VAL A 171 -9.58 5.75 -22.96
N GLY A 172 -9.31 6.28 -21.77
CA GLY A 172 -10.33 6.57 -20.77
C GLY A 172 -10.89 8.00 -20.88
N LEU A 173 -12.02 8.25 -20.22
CA LEU A 173 -12.67 9.55 -20.14
C LEU A 173 -12.78 9.99 -18.68
N VAL A 174 -12.37 11.23 -18.37
CA VAL A 174 -12.49 11.78 -17.00
C VAL A 174 -13.95 11.80 -16.53
N GLU A 175 -14.89 12.05 -17.44
CA GLU A 175 -16.32 12.15 -17.19
C GLU A 175 -16.93 10.79 -16.81
N ARG A 176 -16.33 9.69 -17.26
CA ARG A 176 -16.69 8.30 -16.92
C ARG A 176 -15.51 7.58 -16.25
N PHE A 177 -14.86 8.23 -15.28
CA PHE A 177 -13.58 7.74 -14.75
C PHE A 177 -13.66 6.35 -14.11
N GLN A 178 -14.71 6.03 -13.33
CA GLN A 178 -14.87 4.69 -12.74
C GLN A 178 -15.02 3.62 -13.83
N ASP A 179 -15.88 3.87 -14.82
CA ASP A 179 -16.07 2.97 -15.97
C ASP A 179 -14.79 2.82 -16.79
N SER A 180 -14.01 3.89 -16.90
CA SER A 180 -12.69 3.87 -17.54
C SER A 180 -11.71 2.95 -16.81
N LEU A 181 -11.73 2.94 -15.48
CA LEU A 181 -10.90 2.03 -14.69
C LEU A 181 -11.36 0.57 -14.83
N PHE A 182 -12.67 0.32 -14.91
CA PHE A 182 -13.22 -0.99 -15.20
C PHE A 182 -12.82 -1.50 -16.58
N LEU A 183 -12.94 -0.65 -17.61
CA LEU A 183 -12.50 -0.99 -18.96
C LEU A 183 -11.00 -1.29 -19.02
N LEU A 184 -10.17 -0.51 -18.34
CA LEU A 184 -8.74 -0.79 -18.25
C LEU A 184 -8.45 -2.13 -17.55
N SER A 185 -9.17 -2.41 -16.45
CA SER A 185 -9.05 -3.67 -15.70
C SER A 185 -9.40 -4.87 -16.60
N TYR A 186 -10.47 -4.74 -17.37
CA TYR A 186 -10.88 -5.75 -18.34
C TYR A 186 -9.83 -6.00 -19.43
N ILE A 187 -9.38 -4.92 -20.10
CA ILE A 187 -8.43 -5.00 -21.21
C ILE A 187 -7.13 -5.66 -20.74
N LEU A 188 -6.56 -5.24 -19.61
CA LEU A 188 -5.25 -5.72 -19.14
C LEU A 188 -5.33 -6.95 -18.23
N GLY A 189 -6.54 -7.45 -17.93
CA GLY A 189 -6.76 -8.55 -16.99
C GLY A 189 -6.34 -8.21 -15.55
N TRP A 190 -6.42 -6.94 -15.17
CA TRP A 190 -6.09 -6.48 -13.82
C TRP A 190 -7.28 -6.67 -12.87
N LYS A 191 -6.98 -6.73 -11.57
CA LYS A 191 -8.02 -6.73 -10.54
C LYS A 191 -8.89 -5.47 -10.67
N PRO A 192 -10.22 -5.54 -10.47
CA PRO A 192 -11.10 -4.40 -10.69
C PRO A 192 -10.69 -3.17 -9.89
N ILE A 193 -10.27 -2.12 -10.59
CA ILE A 193 -9.77 -0.89 -9.96
C ILE A 193 -10.95 0.00 -9.54
N LEU A 194 -10.99 0.33 -8.25
CA LEU A 194 -11.97 1.26 -7.68
C LEU A 194 -11.39 2.67 -7.50
N ASN A 195 -12.18 3.68 -7.82
CA ASN A 195 -11.84 5.08 -7.60
C ASN A 195 -11.98 5.47 -6.12
N SER A 196 -11.12 4.91 -5.26
CA SER A 196 -11.04 5.24 -3.83
C SER A 196 -10.25 6.53 -3.57
N ARG A 197 -9.45 6.98 -4.55
CA ARG A 197 -8.55 8.13 -4.44
C ARG A 197 -9.22 9.41 -4.93
N LYS A 198 -10.13 9.98 -4.13
CA LYS A 198 -10.64 11.35 -4.35
C LYS A 198 -9.61 12.44 -3.98
N GLU A 199 -8.32 12.19 -4.21
CA GLU A 199 -7.22 13.07 -3.78
C GLU A 199 -7.19 14.44 -4.50
N ASN A 200 -8.00 14.64 -5.56
CA ASN A 200 -7.98 15.87 -6.36
C ASN A 200 -9.35 16.38 -6.82
N ALA A 201 -10.46 15.97 -6.17
CA ALA A 201 -11.76 16.56 -6.47
C ALA A 201 -11.73 18.05 -6.07
N ALA A 202 -11.66 18.95 -7.06
CA ALA A 202 -11.62 20.39 -6.81
C ALA A 202 -12.81 20.80 -5.91
N LYS A 203 -12.51 21.38 -4.74
CA LYS A 203 -13.51 21.99 -3.86
C LYS A 203 -14.04 23.24 -4.58
N LYS A 204 -15.31 23.19 -5.01
CA LYS A 204 -16.02 24.15 -5.89
C LYS A 204 -15.53 24.18 -7.35
N LYS A 205 -16.21 23.42 -8.23
CA LYS A 205 -16.33 23.82 -9.64
C LYS A 205 -17.24 25.05 -9.66
N LYS A 206 -16.83 26.16 -10.27
CA LYS A 206 -17.83 27.12 -10.76
C LYS A 206 -18.76 26.35 -11.70
N SER A 207 -20.08 26.53 -11.57
CA SER A 207 -20.98 25.93 -12.56
C SER A 207 -20.60 26.49 -13.92
N PHE A 208 -20.67 25.67 -14.98
CA PHE A 208 -20.48 26.15 -16.35
C PHE A 208 -21.41 27.35 -16.64
N ASP A 209 -22.57 27.38 -15.98
CA ASP A 209 -23.59 28.43 -16.06
C ASP A 209 -23.10 29.80 -15.55
N GLU A 210 -22.01 29.86 -14.78
CA GLU A 210 -21.43 31.11 -14.28
C GLU A 210 -20.40 31.73 -15.25
N ILE A 211 -20.08 31.04 -16.36
CA ILE A 211 -19.10 31.50 -17.35
C ILE A 211 -19.84 32.22 -18.49
N PRO A 212 -19.47 33.45 -18.87
CA PRO A 212 -20.10 34.15 -19.98
C PRO A 212 -20.05 33.35 -21.29
N ALA A 213 -21.16 33.32 -22.03
CA ALA A 213 -21.28 32.56 -23.28
C ALA A 213 -20.19 32.93 -24.31
N GLU A 214 -19.86 34.22 -24.43
CA GLU A 214 -18.77 34.71 -25.29
C GLU A 214 -17.41 34.09 -24.91
N THR A 215 -17.13 33.91 -23.61
CA THR A 215 -15.89 33.26 -23.17
C THR A 215 -15.87 31.78 -23.52
N LEU A 216 -17.02 31.08 -23.39
CA LEU A 216 -17.12 29.67 -23.77
C LEU A 216 -16.91 29.47 -25.26
N GLU A 217 -17.43 30.36 -26.11
CA GLU A 217 -17.23 30.27 -27.56
C GLU A 217 -15.79 30.50 -27.97
N ILE A 218 -15.08 31.46 -27.37
CA ILE A 218 -13.64 31.63 -27.60
C ILE A 218 -12.86 30.37 -27.21
N ILE A 219 -13.23 29.71 -26.11
CA ILE A 219 -12.60 28.44 -25.71
C ILE A 219 -12.92 27.33 -26.71
N ARG A 220 -14.16 27.25 -27.20
CA ARG A 220 -14.62 26.28 -28.18
C ARG A 220 -13.87 26.43 -29.51
N GLU A 221 -13.80 27.63 -30.06
CA GLU A 221 -13.07 27.95 -31.29
C GLU A 221 -11.59 27.55 -31.21
N ASN A 222 -10.99 27.73 -30.03
CA ASN A 222 -9.60 27.35 -29.77
C ASN A 222 -9.38 25.85 -29.53
N SER A 223 -10.46 25.06 -29.48
CA SER A 223 -10.45 23.64 -29.11
C SER A 223 -11.17 22.75 -30.13
N LEU A 224 -11.42 23.25 -31.36
CA LEU A 224 -12.20 22.52 -32.38
C LEU A 224 -11.65 21.13 -32.70
N LEU A 225 -10.33 20.97 -32.84
CA LEU A 225 -9.73 19.66 -33.10
C LEU A 225 -9.85 18.74 -31.89
N ASP A 226 -9.65 19.28 -30.68
CA ASP A 226 -9.82 18.51 -29.45
C ASP A 226 -11.27 18.07 -29.25
N LEU A 227 -12.25 18.87 -29.67
CA LEU A 227 -13.68 18.51 -29.62
C LEU A 227 -13.97 17.36 -30.57
N GLU A 228 -13.48 17.43 -31.80
CA GLU A 228 -13.66 16.35 -32.77
C GLU A 228 -12.93 15.07 -32.35
N LEU A 229 -11.71 15.18 -31.82
CA LEU A 229 -10.97 14.04 -31.26
C LEU A 229 -11.68 13.45 -30.05
N TYR A 230 -12.21 14.29 -29.16
CA TYR A 230 -12.91 13.83 -27.96
C TYR A 230 -14.19 13.07 -28.34
N HIS A 231 -14.98 13.57 -29.30
CA HIS A 231 -16.12 12.84 -29.84
C HIS A 231 -15.70 11.48 -30.42
N TYR A 232 -14.61 11.43 -31.18
CA TYR A 232 -14.08 10.16 -31.69
C TYR A 232 -13.68 9.20 -30.55
N ALA A 233 -13.02 9.70 -29.51
CA ALA A 233 -12.66 8.91 -28.34
C ALA A 233 -13.89 8.40 -27.57
N GLN A 234 -14.97 9.18 -27.48
CA GLN A 234 -16.23 8.74 -26.90
C GLN A 234 -16.82 7.56 -27.66
N GLU A 235 -16.85 7.61 -28.99
CA GLU A 235 -17.34 6.48 -29.80
C GLU A 235 -16.53 5.20 -29.55
N ILE A 236 -15.19 5.31 -29.50
CA ILE A 236 -14.32 4.18 -29.17
C ILE A 236 -14.62 3.65 -27.77
N PHE A 237 -14.74 4.55 -26.78
CA PHE A 237 -14.99 4.19 -25.39
C PHE A 237 -16.32 3.47 -25.23
N GLU A 238 -17.42 4.01 -25.76
CA GLU A 238 -18.75 3.41 -25.66
C GLU A 238 -18.79 2.04 -26.34
N THR A 239 -18.18 1.90 -27.52
CA THR A 239 -18.09 0.63 -28.23
C THR A 239 -17.39 -0.42 -27.35
N ARG A 240 -16.19 -0.09 -26.83
CA ARG A 240 -15.40 -1.00 -26.00
C ARG A 240 -16.04 -1.34 -24.67
N PHE A 241 -16.66 -0.35 -24.03
CA PHE A 241 -17.34 -0.55 -22.75
C PHE A 241 -18.55 -1.48 -22.93
N ASN A 242 -19.35 -1.28 -23.98
CA ASN A 242 -20.49 -2.14 -24.27
C ASN A 242 -20.03 -3.55 -24.66
N GLU A 243 -18.99 -3.69 -25.48
CA GLU A 243 -18.38 -5.00 -25.80
C GLU A 243 -17.94 -5.74 -24.53
N MET A 244 -17.21 -5.06 -23.63
CA MET A 244 -16.81 -5.61 -22.33
C MET A 244 -18.02 -6.09 -21.53
N VAL A 245 -19.03 -5.24 -21.34
CA VAL A 245 -20.23 -5.58 -20.55
C VAL A 245 -20.92 -6.81 -21.13
N GLN A 246 -21.13 -6.87 -22.45
CA GLN A 246 -21.76 -8.01 -23.10
C GLN A 246 -20.94 -9.29 -22.97
N GLN A 247 -19.61 -9.22 -23.11
CA GLN A 247 -18.73 -10.38 -22.96
C GLN A 247 -18.72 -10.90 -21.51
N LEU A 248 -18.65 -9.99 -20.53
CA LEU A 248 -18.72 -10.35 -19.11
C LEU A 248 -20.06 -11.00 -18.75
N ILE A 249 -21.18 -10.46 -19.22
CA ILE A 249 -22.51 -11.05 -19.00
C ILE A 249 -22.62 -12.41 -19.68
N SER A 250 -22.13 -12.54 -20.92
CA SER A 250 -22.17 -13.80 -21.66
C SER A 250 -21.33 -14.89 -20.98
N GLN A 251 -20.22 -14.53 -20.35
CA GLN A 251 -19.28 -15.49 -19.76
C GLN A 251 -19.59 -15.82 -18.30
N PHE A 252 -20.00 -14.81 -17.52
CA PHE A 252 -20.12 -14.91 -16.05
C PHE A 252 -21.49 -14.45 -15.51
N GLY A 253 -22.33 -13.88 -16.36
CA GLY A 253 -23.63 -13.33 -15.97
C GLY A 253 -24.73 -14.38 -15.82
N THR A 254 -25.88 -13.89 -15.36
CA THR A 254 -27.13 -14.64 -15.21
C THR A 254 -28.16 -14.17 -16.24
N ALA A 255 -29.29 -14.87 -16.36
CA ALA A 255 -30.38 -14.45 -17.25
C ALA A 255 -30.94 -13.05 -16.90
N ALA A 256 -30.89 -12.64 -15.63
CA ALA A 256 -31.33 -11.31 -15.19
C ALA A 256 -30.36 -10.21 -15.66
N ASP A 257 -29.06 -10.50 -15.70
CA ASP A 257 -28.04 -9.54 -16.14
C ASP A 257 -28.19 -9.16 -17.63
N GLN A 258 -28.91 -9.96 -18.43
CA GLN A 258 -29.17 -9.71 -19.86
C GLN A 258 -30.36 -8.77 -20.12
N ALA A 259 -31.26 -8.62 -19.15
CA ALA A 259 -32.55 -7.94 -19.33
C ALA A 259 -32.59 -6.51 -18.77
N GLU A 260 -31.62 -6.13 -17.93
CA GLU A 260 -31.57 -4.84 -17.24
C GLU A 260 -30.22 -4.14 -17.43
N THR A 261 -30.20 -2.82 -17.19
CA THR A 261 -28.94 -2.06 -17.12
C THR A 261 -28.14 -2.53 -15.90
N ILE A 262 -26.97 -3.13 -16.15
CA ILE A 262 -26.10 -3.64 -15.08
C ILE A 262 -25.65 -2.53 -14.13
N SER A 263 -25.74 -2.77 -12.82
CA SER A 263 -25.25 -1.83 -11.81
C SER A 263 -23.72 -1.83 -11.75
N SER A 264 -23.12 -0.75 -11.24
CA SER A 264 -21.66 -0.66 -11.07
C SER A 264 -21.11 -1.74 -10.13
N ASP A 265 -21.85 -2.12 -9.09
CA ASP A 265 -21.44 -3.16 -8.15
C ASP A 265 -21.50 -4.55 -8.80
N ARG A 266 -22.55 -4.82 -9.57
CA ARG A 266 -22.67 -6.08 -10.31
C ARG A 266 -21.60 -6.20 -11.39
N LEU A 267 -21.29 -5.12 -12.10
CA LEU A 267 -20.20 -5.10 -13.08
C LEU A 267 -18.83 -5.37 -12.42
N LYS A 268 -18.60 -4.83 -11.22
CA LYS A 268 -17.39 -5.13 -10.44
C LYS A 268 -17.28 -6.62 -10.11
N GLU A 269 -18.37 -7.27 -9.71
CA GLU A 269 -18.38 -8.72 -9.43
C GLU A 269 -18.01 -9.54 -10.66
N LEU A 270 -18.59 -9.22 -11.83
CA LEU A 270 -18.24 -9.90 -13.09
C LEU A 270 -16.76 -9.68 -13.46
N LEU A 271 -16.22 -8.49 -13.21
CA LEU A 271 -14.82 -8.20 -13.44
C LEU A 271 -13.88 -8.94 -12.46
N GLU A 272 -14.31 -9.21 -11.21
CA GLU A 272 -13.53 -10.08 -10.30
C GLU A 272 -13.44 -11.50 -10.87
N LEU A 273 -14.54 -12.05 -11.42
CA LEU A 273 -14.54 -13.37 -12.07
C LEU A 273 -13.66 -13.40 -13.32
N HIS A 274 -13.72 -12.34 -14.13
CA HIS A 274 -12.81 -12.15 -15.27
C HIS A 274 -11.34 -12.10 -14.84
N TYR A 275 -11.02 -11.32 -13.80
CA TYR A 275 -9.68 -11.26 -13.23
C TYR A 275 -9.18 -12.63 -12.77
N GLU A 276 -10.02 -13.41 -12.09
CA GLU A 276 -9.67 -14.77 -11.68
C GLU A 276 -9.39 -15.68 -12.88
N GLN A 277 -10.23 -15.63 -13.93
CA GLN A 277 -9.96 -16.40 -15.15
C GLN A 277 -8.64 -15.99 -15.79
N ARG A 278 -8.41 -14.68 -15.94
CA ARG A 278 -7.17 -14.13 -16.51
C ARG A 278 -5.94 -14.51 -15.68
N TYR A 279 -6.09 -14.63 -14.36
CA TYR A 279 -5.02 -15.11 -13.50
C TYR A 279 -4.73 -16.60 -13.71
N ARG A 280 -5.76 -17.45 -13.87
CA ARG A 280 -5.59 -18.89 -14.21
C ARG A 280 -4.81 -19.06 -15.51
N ASP A 281 -5.11 -18.25 -16.52
CA ASP A 281 -4.50 -18.33 -17.84
C ASP A 281 -3.00 -17.99 -17.85
N LEU A 282 -2.47 -17.35 -16.79
CA LEU A 282 -1.04 -17.10 -16.63
C LEU A 282 -0.23 -18.36 -16.26
N ASP A 283 -0.91 -19.46 -15.89
CA ASP A 283 -0.33 -20.76 -15.54
C ASP A 283 0.92 -20.68 -14.65
N ARG A 284 0.81 -19.90 -13.58
CA ARG A 284 1.94 -19.67 -12.66
C ARG A 284 2.22 -20.93 -11.86
N THR A 285 3.46 -21.41 -11.92
CA THR A 285 3.89 -22.52 -11.09
C THR A 285 3.85 -22.13 -9.61
N PRO A 286 3.16 -22.89 -8.75
CA PRO A 286 3.16 -22.64 -7.32
C PRO A 286 4.56 -22.75 -6.74
N SER A 287 4.92 -21.82 -5.85
CA SER A 287 6.18 -21.85 -5.10
C SER A 287 5.96 -22.48 -3.72
N SER A 288 6.99 -23.06 -3.10
CA SER A 288 6.90 -23.51 -1.70
C SER A 288 6.95 -22.34 -0.70
N THR A 289 7.48 -21.19 -1.12
CA THR A 289 7.59 -19.98 -0.30
C THR A 289 7.17 -18.75 -1.08
N LEU A 290 6.75 -17.71 -0.37
CA LEU A 290 6.30 -16.46 -0.96
C LEU A 290 6.74 -15.28 -0.08
N LEU A 291 7.28 -14.25 -0.71
CA LEU A 291 7.56 -12.96 -0.10
C LEU A 291 6.92 -11.85 -0.95
N TYR A 292 6.06 -11.07 -0.31
CA TYR A 292 5.50 -9.85 -0.85
C TYR A 292 6.06 -8.65 -0.09
N ASP A 293 6.90 -7.83 -0.71
CA ASP A 293 7.68 -6.74 -0.11
C ASP A 293 7.05 -5.35 -0.30
N PHE A 294 5.81 -5.29 -0.83
CA PHE A 294 5.11 -4.05 -1.22
C PHE A 294 5.81 -3.20 -2.29
N GLY A 295 6.97 -3.63 -2.78
CA GLY A 295 7.62 -3.17 -3.99
C GLY A 295 7.06 -3.86 -5.23
N GLN A 296 6.44 -5.03 -5.12
CA GLN A 296 5.77 -5.69 -6.25
C GLN A 296 4.43 -5.03 -6.64
N ALA A 297 3.90 -5.43 -7.81
CA ALA A 297 2.56 -5.06 -8.28
C ALA A 297 1.47 -5.47 -7.26
N LEU A 298 0.58 -4.52 -6.94
CA LEU A 298 -0.51 -4.69 -6.01
C LEU A 298 -1.68 -5.41 -6.67
N ARG A 299 -1.90 -6.67 -6.26
CA ARG A 299 -3.09 -7.45 -6.58
C ARG A 299 -3.92 -7.56 -5.31
N GLY A 300 -4.93 -6.71 -5.19
CA GLY A 300 -5.69 -6.58 -3.95
C GLY A 300 -6.45 -5.27 -3.87
N MET A 301 -7.26 -5.10 -2.83
CA MET A 301 -8.03 -3.88 -2.59
C MET A 301 -7.76 -3.32 -1.20
N GLY A 302 -8.20 -2.07 -0.97
CA GLY A 302 -8.14 -1.45 0.35
C GLY A 302 -6.73 -1.04 0.76
N TRP A 303 -5.87 -0.64 -0.18
CA TRP A 303 -4.54 -0.12 0.12
C TRP A 303 -4.39 1.32 -0.31
N GLN A 304 -3.73 2.11 0.54
CA GLN A 304 -3.23 3.43 0.17
C GLN A 304 -2.06 3.31 -0.82
N ARG A 305 -1.68 4.44 -1.40
CA ARG A 305 -0.52 4.54 -2.30
C ARG A 305 0.74 3.98 -1.65
N ARG A 306 1.61 3.42 -2.48
CA ARG A 306 2.96 2.96 -2.11
C ARG A 306 3.78 4.11 -1.54
N GLU A 307 4.52 3.84 -0.49
CA GLU A 307 5.50 4.75 0.09
C GLU A 307 6.87 4.10 0.11
N CYS A 308 7.85 4.78 -0.48
CA CYS A 308 9.23 4.32 -0.56
C CYS A 308 10.08 5.29 0.29
N PRO A 309 10.65 4.85 1.42
CA PRO A 309 11.46 5.70 2.29
C PRO A 309 12.71 6.22 1.57
N PRO A 310 13.17 7.46 1.85
CA PRO A 310 14.43 7.96 1.29
C PRO A 310 15.66 7.17 1.73
N SER A 311 15.58 6.49 2.88
CA SER A 311 16.62 5.61 3.42
C SER A 311 16.78 4.30 2.66
N GLY A 312 15.99 4.08 1.60
CA GLY A 312 15.96 2.85 0.83
C GLY A 312 14.82 1.91 1.25
N PRO A 313 14.72 0.73 0.61
CA PRO A 313 13.69 -0.26 0.89
C PRO A 313 13.66 -0.71 2.36
N PRO A 314 12.56 -1.34 2.80
CA PRO A 314 11.41 -1.77 1.98
C PRO A 314 10.37 -0.67 1.75
N ALA A 315 9.71 -0.75 0.60
CA ALA A 315 8.46 -0.04 0.36
C ALA A 315 7.40 -0.50 1.37
N TYR A 316 6.39 0.34 1.60
CA TYR A 316 5.29 -0.02 2.49
C TYR A 316 3.98 0.60 2.02
N ARG A 317 2.87 0.07 2.55
CA ARG A 317 1.53 0.61 2.31
C ARG A 317 0.72 0.61 3.60
N TRP A 318 -0.07 1.67 3.76
CA TRP A 318 -1.16 1.69 4.72
C TRP A 318 -2.38 0.95 4.16
N THR A 319 -3.02 0.15 5.00
CA THR A 319 -4.39 -0.32 4.80
C THR A 319 -5.36 0.88 4.83
N GLY A 320 -6.45 0.82 4.07
CA GLY A 320 -7.44 1.91 3.95
C GLY A 320 -7.80 2.24 2.49
N PRO A 321 -8.82 3.09 2.25
CA PRO A 321 -9.55 3.89 3.23
C PRO A 321 -10.73 3.18 3.90
N GLY A 322 -11.03 1.93 3.52
CA GLY A 322 -11.99 1.08 4.23
C GLY A 322 -11.33 0.28 5.37
N THR A 323 -12.13 -0.51 6.07
CA THR A 323 -11.68 -1.40 7.16
C THR A 323 -11.09 -2.72 6.69
N VAL A 324 -11.17 -3.01 5.39
CA VAL A 324 -10.74 -4.27 4.79
C VAL A 324 -9.70 -4.01 3.71
N SER A 325 -8.62 -4.77 3.78
CA SER A 325 -7.57 -4.79 2.76
C SER A 325 -7.27 -6.24 2.36
N THR A 326 -7.18 -6.52 1.06
CA THR A 326 -6.87 -7.87 0.57
C THR A 326 -5.58 -7.88 -0.24
N LEU A 327 -4.87 -9.00 -0.23
CA LEU A 327 -3.75 -9.30 -1.11
C LEU A 327 -3.97 -10.67 -1.75
N ASP A 328 -3.96 -10.70 -3.08
CA ASP A 328 -4.12 -11.89 -3.92
C ASP A 328 -2.71 -12.39 -4.30
N LEU A 329 -2.15 -13.27 -3.47
CA LEU A 329 -0.78 -13.76 -3.57
C LEU A 329 -0.73 -15.04 -4.42
N PRO A 330 0.31 -15.27 -5.25
CA PRO A 330 0.50 -16.55 -5.94
C PRO A 330 0.21 -17.78 -5.05
N GLN A 331 -0.42 -18.80 -5.64
CA GLN A 331 -0.65 -20.05 -4.93
C GLN A 331 0.66 -20.64 -4.45
N ILE A 332 0.62 -21.19 -3.25
CA ILE A 332 1.74 -21.92 -2.66
C ILE A 332 1.52 -23.40 -2.92
N ALA A 333 2.58 -24.11 -3.30
CA ALA A 333 2.53 -25.55 -3.46
C ALA A 333 2.06 -26.19 -2.13
N PRO A 334 1.13 -27.17 -2.15
CA PRO A 334 0.61 -27.77 -0.93
C PRO A 334 1.78 -28.30 -0.08
N PRO A 335 2.02 -27.73 1.12
CA PRO A 335 3.08 -28.20 1.98
C PRO A 335 2.73 -29.57 2.55
N ASN A 336 3.75 -30.37 2.89
CA ASN A 336 3.57 -31.62 3.65
C ASN A 336 3.20 -31.39 5.12
N GLY A 337 3.08 -30.13 5.55
CA GLY A 337 2.82 -29.70 6.92
C GLY A 337 2.30 -28.26 6.97
N ASN A 338 2.26 -27.65 8.15
CA ASN A 338 1.77 -26.27 8.26
C ASN A 338 2.72 -25.27 7.60
N CYS A 339 2.16 -24.17 7.12
CA CYS A 339 2.90 -22.96 6.78
C CYS A 339 2.81 -21.92 7.90
N LEU A 340 3.72 -20.95 7.87
CA LEU A 340 3.69 -19.76 8.71
C LEU A 340 3.45 -18.53 7.84
N LEU A 341 2.34 -17.83 8.09
CA LEU A 341 2.12 -16.48 7.58
C LEU A 341 2.84 -15.52 8.50
N GLU A 342 3.80 -14.76 7.99
CA GLU A 342 4.51 -13.72 8.74
C GLU A 342 4.37 -12.37 8.05
N PHE A 343 4.12 -11.32 8.82
CA PHE A 343 4.11 -9.96 8.30
C PHE A 343 4.52 -8.98 9.39
N ARG A 344 4.92 -7.79 8.95
CA ARG A 344 5.39 -6.74 9.86
C ARG A 344 4.52 -5.51 9.73
N VAL A 345 3.97 -5.09 10.87
CA VAL A 345 3.32 -3.79 11.02
C VAL A 345 4.39 -2.79 11.45
N ILE A 346 4.50 -1.69 10.71
CA ILE A 346 5.41 -0.59 10.98
C ILE A 346 4.65 0.66 11.42
N ALA A 347 5.38 1.69 11.87
CA ALA A 347 4.81 2.95 12.36
C ALA A 347 3.75 2.73 13.46
N THR A 348 3.95 1.73 14.33
CA THR A 348 2.99 1.39 15.40
C THR A 348 2.75 2.55 16.36
N GLN A 349 3.75 3.41 16.58
CA GLN A 349 3.62 4.64 17.37
C GLN A 349 2.66 5.69 16.78
N ALA A 350 2.46 5.67 15.47
CA ALA A 350 1.57 6.59 14.75
C ALA A 350 0.17 5.98 14.56
N THR A 351 0.04 4.66 14.73
CA THR A 351 -1.22 3.94 14.62
C THR A 351 -1.99 4.04 15.93
N ALA A 352 -3.31 4.28 15.87
CA ALA A 352 -4.14 4.28 17.07
C ALA A 352 -4.12 2.89 17.73
N PRO A 353 -3.90 2.77 19.06
CA PRO A 353 -3.76 1.47 19.73
C PRO A 353 -4.94 0.52 19.51
N ASP A 354 -6.17 1.03 19.51
CA ASP A 354 -7.38 0.23 19.28
C ASP A 354 -7.51 -0.32 17.85
N ILE A 355 -6.95 0.38 16.86
CA ILE A 355 -6.84 -0.12 15.48
C ILE A 355 -5.81 -1.25 15.41
N LEU A 356 -4.67 -1.11 16.10
CA LEU A 356 -3.65 -2.15 16.14
C LEU A 356 -4.12 -3.41 16.86
N ASP A 357 -4.92 -3.24 17.92
CA ASP A 357 -5.46 -4.33 18.73
C ASP A 357 -6.63 -5.06 18.05
N SER A 358 -7.38 -4.37 17.18
CA SER A 358 -8.47 -4.98 16.38
C SER A 358 -8.00 -5.67 15.10
N LEU A 359 -6.70 -5.62 14.77
CA LEU A 359 -6.18 -6.25 13.56
C LEU A 359 -6.43 -7.76 13.57
N SER A 360 -7.23 -8.22 12.62
CA SER A 360 -7.47 -9.63 12.34
C SER A 360 -7.07 -9.99 10.91
N VAL A 361 -6.76 -11.26 10.69
CA VAL A 361 -6.30 -11.76 9.40
C VAL A 361 -7.01 -13.04 9.03
N LEU A 362 -7.37 -13.17 7.76
CA LEU A 362 -7.93 -14.36 7.16
C LEU A 362 -7.07 -14.81 5.98
N VAL A 363 -6.91 -16.12 5.83
CA VAL A 363 -6.27 -16.76 4.66
C VAL A 363 -7.31 -17.60 3.95
N ASN A 364 -7.60 -17.28 2.68
CA ASN A 364 -8.69 -17.88 1.90
C ASN A 364 -10.00 -17.96 2.70
N GLN A 365 -10.40 -16.84 3.32
CA GLN A 365 -11.59 -16.72 4.17
C GLN A 365 -11.54 -17.45 5.52
N ASN A 366 -10.45 -18.14 5.85
CA ASN A 366 -10.28 -18.80 7.14
C ASN A 366 -9.53 -17.88 8.11
N PRO A 367 -10.10 -17.52 9.28
CA PRO A 367 -9.40 -16.69 10.26
C PRO A 367 -8.18 -17.41 10.83
N VAL A 368 -7.06 -16.69 10.97
CA VAL A 368 -5.82 -17.21 11.54
C VAL A 368 -5.53 -16.56 12.90
N ARG A 369 -4.99 -17.33 13.85
CA ARG A 369 -4.58 -16.81 15.16
C ARG A 369 -3.22 -16.12 15.05
N LEU A 370 -3.22 -14.80 15.20
CA LEU A 370 -2.00 -13.99 15.22
C LEU A 370 -1.23 -14.15 16.54
N ASN A 371 0.08 -14.36 16.45
CA ASN A 371 1.01 -14.34 17.57
C ASN A 371 2.04 -13.23 17.34
N THR A 372 2.41 -12.52 18.39
CA THR A 372 3.46 -11.48 18.31
C THR A 372 4.82 -12.11 18.56
N LEU A 373 5.66 -12.20 17.53
CA LEU A 373 7.04 -12.69 17.67
C LEU A 373 7.94 -11.64 18.32
N HIS A 374 7.76 -10.39 17.92
CA HIS A 374 8.53 -9.25 18.40
C HIS A 374 7.68 -7.99 18.36
N SER A 375 7.86 -7.10 19.34
CA SER A 375 7.22 -5.80 19.36
C SER A 375 8.14 -4.79 20.05
N ASP A 376 8.35 -3.66 19.41
CA ASP A 376 9.01 -2.50 19.99
C ASP A 376 8.11 -1.25 19.85
N ARG A 377 8.70 -0.04 19.92
CA ARG A 377 7.93 1.21 19.83
C ARG A 377 7.38 1.49 18.43
N GLY A 378 8.07 1.04 17.38
CA GLY A 378 7.75 1.37 15.99
C GLY A 378 7.30 0.19 15.13
N VAL A 379 7.53 -1.04 15.58
CA VAL A 379 7.32 -2.26 14.81
C VAL A 379 6.64 -3.35 15.64
N LYS A 380 5.72 -4.09 15.01
CA LYS A 380 5.16 -5.34 15.51
C LYS A 380 5.33 -6.43 14.45
N LEU A 381 6.09 -7.46 14.77
CA LEU A 381 6.27 -8.66 13.95
C LEU A 381 5.25 -9.70 14.37
N LEU A 382 4.36 -10.05 13.44
CA LEU A 382 3.24 -10.95 13.66
C LEU A 382 3.41 -12.21 12.83
N GLN A 383 3.02 -13.35 13.40
CA GLN A 383 3.03 -14.63 12.71
C GLN A 383 1.82 -15.49 13.09
N ALA A 384 1.30 -16.23 12.12
CA ALA A 384 0.22 -17.19 12.32
C ALA A 384 0.52 -18.53 11.64
N VAL A 385 0.04 -19.61 12.25
CA VAL A 385 0.07 -20.94 11.66
C VAL A 385 -1.07 -21.05 10.66
N VAL A 386 -0.76 -21.50 9.45
CA VAL A 386 -1.72 -21.74 8.37
C VAL A 386 -1.67 -23.22 8.02
N ALA A 387 -2.74 -23.94 8.35
CA ALA A 387 -2.83 -25.37 8.07
C ALA A 387 -3.06 -25.63 6.57
N PRO A 388 -2.62 -26.79 6.02
CA PRO A 388 -2.75 -27.09 4.59
C PRO A 388 -4.16 -26.94 4.02
N GLU A 389 -5.19 -27.26 4.80
CA GLU A 389 -6.59 -27.10 4.44
C GLU A 389 -7.00 -25.64 4.21
N MET A 390 -6.38 -24.68 4.92
CA MET A 390 -6.65 -23.24 4.76
C MET A 390 -6.03 -22.68 3.47
N LEU A 391 -5.02 -23.36 2.91
CA LEU A 391 -4.39 -22.97 1.65
C LEU A 391 -5.16 -23.46 0.43
N LYS A 392 -6.10 -24.41 0.60
CA LYS A 392 -7.00 -24.85 -0.47
C LYS A 392 -8.00 -23.74 -0.77
N SER A 393 -8.10 -23.35 -2.03
CA SER A 393 -8.99 -22.30 -2.51
C SER A 393 -9.50 -22.65 -3.90
N GLU A 394 -10.76 -22.31 -4.20
CA GLU A 394 -11.29 -22.33 -5.57
C GLU A 394 -10.73 -21.17 -6.42
N ARG A 395 -10.21 -20.14 -5.74
CA ARG A 395 -9.55 -19.00 -6.38
C ARG A 395 -8.13 -19.39 -6.81
N PRO A 396 -7.62 -18.83 -7.92
CA PRO A 396 -6.32 -19.20 -8.48
C PRO A 396 -5.12 -18.58 -7.75
N PHE A 397 -5.33 -18.10 -6.53
CA PHE A 397 -4.35 -17.44 -5.68
C PHE A 397 -4.71 -17.66 -4.20
N THR A 398 -3.74 -17.42 -3.33
CA THR A 398 -3.93 -17.35 -1.88
C THR A 398 -4.34 -15.93 -1.51
N GLU A 399 -5.60 -15.72 -1.12
CA GLU A 399 -6.05 -14.41 -0.62
C GLU A 399 -5.66 -14.27 0.86
N VAL A 400 -4.94 -13.20 1.19
CA VAL A 400 -4.70 -12.76 2.57
C VAL A 400 -5.50 -11.48 2.80
N LYS A 401 -6.44 -11.54 3.74
CA LYS A 401 -7.33 -10.42 4.09
C LYS A 401 -6.95 -9.88 5.46
N PHE A 402 -6.77 -8.58 5.56
CA PHE A 402 -6.52 -7.83 6.78
C PHE A 402 -7.76 -7.00 7.11
N GLU A 403 -8.24 -7.10 8.36
CA GLU A 403 -9.41 -6.37 8.83
C GLU A 403 -9.09 -5.61 10.12
N VAL A 404 -9.62 -4.40 10.24
CA VAL A 404 -9.57 -3.55 11.44
C VAL A 404 -10.97 -3.02 11.74
N ASP A 405 -11.31 -2.73 13.00
CA ASP A 405 -12.67 -2.29 13.34
C ASP A 405 -13.01 -0.90 12.80
N ARG A 406 -11.99 -0.05 12.61
CA ARG A 406 -12.12 1.30 12.05
C ARG A 406 -10.81 1.77 11.44
N VAL A 407 -10.93 2.85 10.65
CA VAL A 407 -9.79 3.63 10.14
C VAL A 407 -9.82 5.04 10.73
N THR A 408 -8.68 5.73 10.69
CA THR A 408 -8.59 7.15 11.05
C THR A 408 -7.46 7.81 10.27
N SER A 409 -7.42 9.13 10.21
CA SER A 409 -6.23 9.82 9.71
C SER A 409 -5.13 9.93 10.77
N LEU A 410 -3.88 9.96 10.32
CA LEU A 410 -2.74 10.21 11.22
C LEU A 410 -2.86 11.60 11.84
N ASN A 411 -3.36 12.59 11.09
CA ASN A 411 -3.69 13.92 11.60
C ASN A 411 -4.67 13.89 12.79
N ALA A 412 -5.65 12.99 12.78
CA ALA A 412 -6.61 12.88 13.89
C ALA A 412 -5.99 12.26 15.15
N VAL A 413 -4.94 11.44 15.00
CA VAL A 413 -4.17 10.88 16.13
C VAL A 413 -3.13 11.90 16.63
N ASN A 414 -2.47 12.59 15.71
CA ASN A 414 -1.48 13.62 15.96
C ASN A 414 -1.77 14.84 15.07
N PRO A 415 -2.34 15.94 15.61
CA PRO A 415 -2.69 17.12 14.83
C PRO A 415 -1.53 17.80 14.07
N LEU A 416 -0.28 17.47 14.40
CA LEU A 416 0.91 17.96 13.70
C LEU A 416 1.24 17.15 12.44
N ASP A 417 0.67 15.96 12.28
CA ASP A 417 0.84 15.13 11.09
C ASP A 417 -0.04 15.69 9.95
N PRO A 418 0.51 16.05 8.78
CA PRO A 418 -0.28 16.59 7.68
C PRO A 418 -1.11 15.54 6.94
N ASP A 419 -0.93 14.24 7.23
CA ASP A 419 -1.62 13.17 6.54
C ASP A 419 -3.09 13.04 7.00
N THR A 420 -3.99 13.30 6.05
CA THR A 420 -5.44 13.28 6.24
C THR A 420 -6.10 12.03 5.64
N ARG A 421 -5.33 11.13 5.03
CA ARG A 421 -5.84 9.87 4.48
C ARG A 421 -6.42 9.02 5.60
N GLN A 422 -7.51 8.32 5.33
CA GLN A 422 -8.04 7.32 6.28
C GLN A 422 -7.19 6.05 6.18
N VAL A 423 -6.54 5.67 7.30
CA VAL A 423 -5.61 4.55 7.36
C VAL A 423 -5.91 3.62 8.54
N GLY A 424 -5.59 2.33 8.36
CA GLY A 424 -5.55 1.33 9.42
C GLY A 424 -4.12 1.13 9.92
N VAL A 425 -3.54 -0.02 9.62
CA VAL A 425 -2.13 -0.39 9.87
C VAL A 425 -1.26 -0.22 8.62
N ALA A 426 0.05 0.02 8.80
CA ALA A 426 1.05 0.03 7.71
C ALA A 426 1.88 -1.24 7.69
N LEU A 427 2.02 -1.87 6.52
CA LEU A 427 2.79 -3.09 6.31
C LEU A 427 3.89 -2.87 5.27
N ASN A 428 5.05 -3.49 5.50
CA ASN A 428 6.19 -3.45 4.59
C ASN A 428 6.63 -4.82 4.04
N TYR A 429 6.06 -5.91 4.56
CA TYR A 429 6.04 -7.19 3.85
C TYR A 429 4.95 -8.12 4.39
N VAL A 430 4.60 -9.11 3.58
CA VAL A 430 3.84 -10.31 3.94
C VAL A 430 4.56 -11.50 3.33
N GLN A 431 4.82 -12.55 4.10
CA GLN A 431 5.43 -13.77 3.59
C GLN A 431 4.73 -15.02 4.12
N LEU A 432 4.83 -16.10 3.36
CA LEU A 432 4.27 -17.39 3.69
C LEU A 432 5.28 -18.47 3.31
N PHE A 433 5.64 -19.33 4.26
CA PHE A 433 6.69 -20.35 4.08
C PHE A 433 6.41 -21.58 4.96
N PRO A 434 6.97 -22.77 4.66
CA PRO A 434 6.76 -23.98 5.46
C PRO A 434 7.31 -23.84 6.88
N GLN A 435 6.59 -24.34 7.87
CA GLN A 435 6.94 -24.17 9.29
C GLN A 435 8.33 -24.75 9.62
N GLU A 436 8.73 -25.85 9.00
CA GLU A 436 10.05 -26.46 9.16
C GLU A 436 11.21 -25.57 8.70
N THR A 437 10.93 -24.54 7.89
CA THR A 437 11.91 -23.59 7.39
C THR A 437 11.89 -22.24 8.14
N GLU A 438 11.22 -22.15 9.29
CA GLU A 438 11.06 -20.90 10.06
C GLU A 438 12.40 -20.20 10.34
N ARG A 439 13.43 -20.95 10.71
CA ARG A 439 14.77 -20.41 10.97
C ARG A 439 15.42 -19.75 9.76
N GLN A 440 15.09 -20.19 8.54
CA GLN A 440 15.65 -19.67 7.30
C GLN A 440 14.93 -18.41 6.80
N HIS A 441 13.60 -18.34 7.00
CA HIS A 441 12.76 -17.30 6.38
C HIS A 441 12.23 -16.25 7.35
N SER A 442 12.05 -16.57 8.64
CA SER A 442 11.47 -15.63 9.59
C SER A 442 12.38 -14.41 9.77
N ALA A 443 11.81 -13.20 9.69
CA ALA A 443 12.57 -11.99 9.98
C ALA A 443 12.98 -11.88 11.44
N ALA A 444 12.39 -12.67 12.34
CA ALA A 444 12.81 -12.74 13.74
C ALA A 444 14.24 -13.31 13.89
N ALA A 445 14.75 -14.06 12.92
CA ALA A 445 16.13 -14.54 12.94
C ALA A 445 17.16 -13.39 12.99
N GLN A 446 16.86 -12.25 12.37
CA GLN A 446 17.72 -11.05 12.36
C GLN A 446 17.87 -10.43 13.76
N LEU A 447 16.91 -10.65 14.67
CA LEU A 447 17.01 -10.17 16.05
C LEU A 447 18.23 -10.76 16.78
N PHE A 448 18.69 -11.95 16.35
CA PHE A 448 19.81 -12.66 16.95
C PHE A 448 21.18 -12.27 16.39
N GLU A 449 21.23 -11.27 15.50
CA GLU A 449 22.47 -10.61 15.12
C GLU A 449 22.95 -9.61 16.20
N ASP A 450 22.01 -9.10 17.02
CA ASP A 450 22.31 -8.27 18.18
C ASP A 450 23.02 -9.07 19.28
N GLU A 451 24.04 -8.46 19.90
CA GLU A 451 24.91 -9.12 20.87
C GLU A 451 24.13 -9.65 22.09
N ALA A 452 23.11 -8.92 22.55
CA ALA A 452 22.32 -9.33 23.71
C ALA A 452 21.48 -10.57 23.39
N TRP A 453 20.85 -10.60 22.22
CA TRP A 453 20.06 -11.76 21.78
C TRP A 453 20.95 -12.96 21.53
N LYS A 454 22.10 -12.76 20.85
CA LYS A 454 23.09 -13.80 20.58
C LYS A 454 23.65 -14.45 21.85
N ASN A 455 24.13 -13.63 22.79
CA ASN A 455 24.66 -14.15 24.06
C ASN A 455 23.61 -14.91 24.88
N THR A 456 22.33 -14.53 24.74
CA THR A 456 21.23 -15.21 25.41
C THR A 456 20.97 -16.59 24.81
N ILE A 457 20.94 -16.69 23.48
CA ILE A 457 20.73 -17.98 22.81
C ILE A 457 21.94 -18.92 23.00
N ASP A 458 23.16 -18.39 23.00
CA ASP A 458 24.38 -19.17 23.27
C ASP A 458 24.35 -19.76 24.68
N PHE A 459 23.95 -18.95 25.69
CA PHE A 459 23.81 -19.44 27.06
C PHE A 459 22.74 -20.52 27.18
N LEU A 460 21.57 -20.33 26.56
CA LEU A 460 20.52 -21.35 26.54
C LEU A 460 21.02 -22.63 25.87
N SER A 461 21.62 -22.54 24.69
CA SER A 461 22.07 -23.70 23.92
C SER A 461 23.11 -24.56 24.65
N GLN A 462 23.92 -23.95 25.51
CA GLN A 462 24.90 -24.67 26.34
C GLN A 462 24.29 -25.46 27.50
N HIS A 463 23.11 -25.06 28.01
CA HIS A 463 22.55 -25.58 29.25
C HIS A 463 21.20 -26.28 29.09
N LEU A 464 20.45 -25.94 28.04
CA LEU A 464 19.11 -26.43 27.75
C LEU A 464 19.15 -27.93 27.40
N GLN A 465 18.34 -28.73 28.09
CA GLN A 465 18.22 -30.16 27.79
C GLN A 465 17.08 -30.43 26.81
N PRO A 466 17.11 -31.57 26.09
CA PRO A 466 15.97 -32.01 25.29
C PRO A 466 14.67 -32.04 26.10
N GLN A 467 13.55 -31.68 25.49
CA GLN A 467 12.19 -31.69 26.06
C GLN A 467 11.90 -30.65 27.17
N GLU A 468 12.89 -29.86 27.60
CA GLU A 468 12.64 -28.75 28.53
C GLU A 468 11.82 -27.66 27.87
N VAL A 469 10.97 -27.00 28.65
CA VAL A 469 10.10 -25.90 28.18
C VAL A 469 10.73 -24.57 28.57
N VAL A 470 10.73 -23.64 27.62
CA VAL A 470 11.24 -22.27 27.78
C VAL A 470 10.08 -21.29 27.70
N ILE A 471 9.92 -20.45 28.71
CA ILE A 471 9.09 -19.25 28.58
C ILE A 471 9.96 -18.12 28.06
N ALA A 472 9.63 -17.52 26.92
CA ALA A 472 10.42 -16.45 26.32
C ALA A 472 9.56 -15.59 25.39
N PRO A 473 10.07 -14.44 24.89
CA PRO A 473 9.51 -13.83 23.69
C PRO A 473 9.45 -14.89 22.57
N LEU A 474 8.33 -14.97 21.84
CA LEU A 474 8.11 -16.04 20.88
C LEU A 474 9.17 -16.08 19.75
N ALA A 475 9.86 -14.97 19.46
CA ALA A 475 11.03 -14.95 18.59
C ALA A 475 12.12 -16.00 18.94
N PHE A 476 12.25 -16.42 20.20
CA PHE A 476 13.21 -17.45 20.60
C PHE A 476 12.91 -18.83 20.00
N ARG A 477 11.66 -19.12 19.61
CA ARG A 477 11.31 -20.39 18.96
C ARG A 477 11.99 -20.59 17.60
N VAL A 478 12.38 -19.49 16.95
CA VAL A 478 13.07 -19.51 15.65
C VAL A 478 14.48 -20.10 15.79
N MET A 479 15.10 -19.95 16.97
CA MET A 479 16.48 -20.33 17.22
C MET A 479 16.63 -21.53 18.16
N VAL A 480 15.56 -21.91 18.87
CA VAL A 480 15.55 -22.99 19.86
C VAL A 480 14.65 -24.12 19.40
N ASN A 481 15.16 -25.36 19.38
CA ASN A 481 14.37 -26.54 18.98
C ASN A 481 13.37 -27.00 20.06
N ASN A 482 13.53 -26.55 21.30
CA ASN A 482 12.65 -26.84 22.42
C ASN A 482 11.31 -26.10 22.33
N SER A 483 10.33 -26.57 23.10
CA SER A 483 9.04 -25.87 23.23
C SER A 483 9.24 -24.49 23.86
N VAL A 484 8.91 -23.45 23.10
CA VAL A 484 8.89 -22.06 23.58
C VAL A 484 7.44 -21.62 23.74
N LEU A 485 7.10 -21.17 24.95
CA LEU A 485 5.78 -20.62 25.28
C LEU A 485 5.93 -19.12 25.62
N ASP A 486 4.84 -18.38 25.41
CA ASP A 486 4.78 -16.96 25.75
C ASP A 486 4.58 -16.72 27.26
N TYR A 487 4.60 -15.45 27.65
CA TYR A 487 4.41 -15.06 29.05
C TYR A 487 2.98 -15.29 29.54
N ASP A 488 1.97 -15.25 28.67
CA ASP A 488 0.59 -15.48 29.06
C ASP A 488 0.41 -16.95 29.48
N ALA A 489 0.98 -17.91 28.75
CA ALA A 489 1.05 -19.31 29.15
C ALA A 489 1.73 -19.49 30.53
N PHE A 490 2.81 -18.76 30.81
CA PHE A 490 3.43 -18.76 32.13
C PHE A 490 2.48 -18.22 33.20
N LEU A 491 1.79 -17.12 32.92
CA LEU A 491 0.78 -16.54 33.81
C LEU A 491 -0.43 -17.46 34.00
N GLU A 492 -0.80 -18.28 33.03
CA GLU A 492 -1.90 -19.25 33.15
C GLU A 492 -1.56 -20.48 34.01
N GLY A 493 -0.29 -20.67 34.37
CA GLY A 493 0.11 -21.80 35.22
C GLY A 493 1.00 -22.84 34.55
N LYS A 494 1.35 -22.67 33.27
CA LYS A 494 2.20 -23.65 32.57
C LYS A 494 3.58 -23.74 33.22
N GLN A 495 4.01 -24.96 33.50
CA GLN A 495 5.31 -25.26 34.11
C GLN A 495 6.42 -25.14 33.06
N ALA A 496 7.57 -24.62 33.47
CA ALA A 496 8.74 -24.47 32.61
C ALA A 496 10.02 -24.46 33.45
N GLN A 497 11.10 -24.97 32.88
CA GLN A 497 12.42 -25.03 33.51
C GLN A 497 13.21 -23.74 33.28
N TRP A 498 12.82 -22.96 32.27
CA TRP A 498 13.50 -21.75 31.84
C TRP A 498 12.53 -20.60 31.67
N LEU A 499 12.92 -19.40 32.12
CA LEU A 499 12.26 -18.15 31.80
C LEU A 499 13.29 -17.15 31.28
N VAL A 500 13.12 -16.69 30.05
CA VAL A 500 13.85 -15.57 29.46
C VAL A 500 12.99 -14.33 29.62
N LEU A 501 13.36 -13.44 30.54
CA LEU A 501 12.62 -12.21 30.80
C LEU A 501 13.21 -11.04 30.01
N HIS A 502 12.44 -10.50 29.06
CA HIS A 502 12.81 -9.28 28.36
C HIS A 502 12.55 -8.03 29.22
N LYS A 503 13.61 -7.29 29.59
CA LYS A 503 13.54 -6.17 30.53
C LYS A 503 12.66 -5.02 30.06
N GLY A 504 12.48 -4.84 28.76
CA GLY A 504 11.65 -3.80 28.17
C GLY A 504 10.14 -3.94 28.42
N MET A 505 9.65 -5.11 28.86
CA MET A 505 8.20 -5.35 29.04
C MET A 505 7.63 -4.76 30.33
N ALA A 506 7.42 -3.44 30.36
CA ALA A 506 6.99 -2.75 31.58
C ALA A 506 5.66 -3.26 32.18
N ALA A 507 4.68 -3.61 31.34
CA ALA A 507 3.31 -3.90 31.77
C ALA A 507 3.16 -5.21 32.56
N GLN A 508 3.90 -6.27 32.19
CA GLN A 508 3.73 -7.61 32.77
C GLN A 508 4.85 -8.04 33.73
N ILE A 509 6.01 -7.35 33.73
CA ILE A 509 7.18 -7.77 34.52
C ILE A 509 6.84 -7.95 36.01
N SER A 510 6.10 -7.02 36.63
CA SER A 510 5.78 -7.14 38.07
C SER A 510 5.01 -8.42 38.38
N THR A 511 4.03 -8.77 37.54
CA THR A 511 3.20 -9.97 37.70
C THR A 511 4.01 -11.24 37.47
N ILE A 512 4.87 -11.24 36.45
CA ILE A 512 5.78 -12.35 36.16
C ILE A 512 6.75 -12.57 37.33
N LEU A 513 7.36 -11.50 37.86
CA LEU A 513 8.27 -11.56 39.00
C LEU A 513 7.59 -12.10 40.27
N MET A 514 6.32 -11.76 40.51
CA MET A 514 5.57 -12.32 41.65
C MET A 514 5.33 -13.82 41.49
N LYS A 515 5.01 -14.30 40.27
CA LYS A 515 4.83 -15.74 40.03
C LYS A 515 6.15 -16.52 40.03
N LEU A 516 7.26 -15.88 39.67
CA LEU A 516 8.60 -16.47 39.76
C LEU A 516 8.94 -16.96 41.18
N LEU A 517 8.62 -16.14 42.21
CA LEU A 517 8.90 -16.46 43.61
C LEU A 517 8.27 -17.80 44.05
N GLY A 518 7.09 -18.12 43.53
CA GLY A 518 6.39 -19.36 43.84
C GLY A 518 6.83 -20.59 43.04
N ARG A 519 7.77 -20.45 42.09
CA ARG A 519 8.16 -21.51 41.15
C ARG A 519 9.62 -21.96 41.27
N GLY A 520 10.37 -21.42 42.23
CA GLY A 520 11.76 -21.83 42.48
C GLY A 520 12.75 -21.47 41.37
N LEU A 521 12.38 -20.56 40.47
CA LEU A 521 13.21 -20.09 39.37
C LEU A 521 14.14 -18.97 39.86
N SER A 522 15.46 -19.19 39.78
CA SER A 522 16.50 -18.25 40.19
C SER A 522 17.24 -17.67 38.98
N PRO A 523 17.72 -16.42 39.03
CA PRO A 523 18.46 -15.83 37.92
C PRO A 523 19.77 -16.60 37.72
N VAL A 524 20.08 -16.97 36.48
CA VAL A 524 21.30 -17.72 36.11
C VAL A 524 22.16 -16.96 35.11
N PHE A 525 21.56 -16.06 34.32
CA PHE A 525 22.29 -15.23 33.36
C PHE A 525 21.55 -13.89 33.16
N ALA A 526 22.29 -12.82 32.84
CA ALA A 526 21.70 -11.52 32.50
C ALA A 526 22.65 -10.66 31.67
N ASN A 527 22.12 -9.96 30.68
CA ASN A 527 22.80 -8.94 29.87
C ASN A 527 21.97 -7.65 29.85
N GLU A 528 22.26 -6.65 29.00
CA GLU A 528 21.50 -5.40 28.97
C GLU A 528 20.01 -5.55 28.61
N VAL A 529 19.61 -6.58 27.85
CA VAL A 529 18.22 -6.79 27.38
C VAL A 529 17.45 -7.81 28.20
N PHE A 530 18.09 -8.90 28.64
CA PHE A 530 17.45 -10.08 29.20
C PHE A 530 17.93 -10.44 30.61
N VAL A 531 17.07 -11.13 31.36
CA VAL A 531 17.44 -11.90 32.54
C VAL A 531 16.86 -13.31 32.41
N LEU A 532 17.71 -14.32 32.53
CA LEU A 532 17.37 -15.73 32.42
C LEU A 532 17.22 -16.32 33.81
N TYR A 533 16.14 -17.05 34.02
CA TYR A 533 15.86 -17.77 35.24
C TYR A 533 15.75 -19.26 34.96
N SER A 534 16.26 -20.07 35.88
CA SER A 534 16.10 -21.51 35.86
C SER A 534 16.00 -22.10 37.26
N ASN A 535 15.38 -23.26 37.37
CA ASN A 535 15.32 -24.08 38.58
C ASN A 535 16.22 -25.34 38.45
N ARG A 536 17.04 -25.38 37.39
CA ARG A 536 18.00 -26.45 37.13
C ARG A 536 19.10 -26.47 38.19
N GLN A 537 19.37 -27.66 38.71
CA GLN A 537 20.51 -27.89 39.57
C GLN A 537 21.81 -27.91 38.73
N GLY A 538 22.90 -27.43 39.31
CA GLY A 538 24.22 -27.41 38.65
C GLY A 538 24.53 -26.15 37.84
N ILE A 539 23.61 -25.17 37.78
CA ILE A 539 23.85 -23.88 37.13
C ILE A 539 24.09 -22.82 38.21
N ALA A 540 25.18 -22.07 38.09
CA ALA A 540 25.51 -20.99 39.03
C ALA A 540 24.46 -19.87 38.95
N THR A 541 23.90 -19.49 40.10
CA THR A 541 22.94 -18.39 40.17
C THR A 541 23.66 -17.04 40.04
N ALA A 542 23.14 -16.16 39.19
CA ALA A 542 23.59 -14.79 39.08
C ALA A 542 23.18 -13.98 40.32
N ASN A 543 24.06 -13.10 40.80
CA ASN A 543 23.77 -12.26 41.96
C ASN A 543 22.68 -11.23 41.63
N TYR A 544 21.64 -11.12 42.48
CA TYR A 544 20.57 -10.12 42.35
C TYR A 544 21.06 -8.66 42.40
N ALA A 545 22.22 -8.41 43.02
CA ALA A 545 22.86 -7.10 43.05
C ALA A 545 23.71 -6.79 41.80
N SER A 546 23.87 -7.75 40.88
CA SER A 546 24.67 -7.56 39.67
C SER A 546 24.11 -6.45 38.79
N LYS A 547 24.99 -5.80 38.01
CA LYS A 547 24.66 -4.65 37.15
C LYS A 547 23.43 -4.87 36.26
N HIS A 548 23.23 -6.12 35.82
CA HIS A 548 22.19 -6.48 34.86
C HIS A 548 20.93 -7.06 35.50
N VAL A 549 20.99 -7.63 36.71
CA VAL A 549 19.80 -8.16 37.41
C VAL A 549 19.14 -7.08 38.28
N ARG A 550 19.95 -6.24 38.93
CA ARG A 550 19.49 -5.20 39.86
C ARG A 550 18.40 -4.27 39.31
N PRO A 551 18.47 -3.76 38.05
CA PRO A 551 17.45 -2.84 37.54
C PRO A 551 16.05 -3.46 37.41
N VAL A 552 15.96 -4.79 37.26
CA VAL A 552 14.67 -5.51 37.15
C VAL A 552 13.93 -5.53 38.49
N TYR A 553 14.67 -5.67 39.59
CA TYR A 553 14.11 -5.83 40.93
C TYR A 553 14.09 -4.53 41.75
N ILE A 554 15.21 -3.82 41.83
CA ILE A 554 15.38 -2.75 42.82
C ILE A 554 14.88 -1.40 42.29
N ASP A 555 15.23 -1.04 41.06
CA ASP A 555 14.91 0.29 40.53
C ASP A 555 13.44 0.40 40.11
N ARG A 556 12.80 -0.70 39.71
CA ARG A 556 11.36 -0.75 39.43
C ARG A 556 10.50 -0.77 40.68
N VAL A 557 10.90 -1.52 41.72
CA VAL A 557 10.18 -1.49 43.01
C VAL A 557 10.28 -0.10 43.64
N LYS A 558 11.45 0.55 43.60
CA LYS A 558 11.61 1.95 44.02
C LYS A 558 10.70 2.90 43.24
N LYS A 559 10.66 2.81 41.90
CA LYS A 559 9.75 3.64 41.07
C LYS A 559 8.27 3.39 41.38
N ASN A 560 7.85 2.16 41.61
CA ASN A 560 6.45 1.83 41.96
C ASN A 560 6.07 2.33 43.36
N VAL A 561 6.99 2.25 44.33
CA VAL A 561 6.79 2.79 45.69
C VAL A 561 6.76 4.32 45.66
N GLU A 562 7.67 4.97 44.92
CA GLU A 562 7.67 6.43 44.71
C GLU A 562 6.42 6.92 43.98
N HIS A 563 5.93 6.17 42.99
CA HIS A 563 4.70 6.50 42.28
C HIS A 563 3.48 6.37 43.19
N LYS A 564 3.35 5.27 43.95
CA LYS A 564 2.28 5.10 44.96
C LYS A 564 2.34 6.18 46.04
N LEU A 565 3.54 6.54 46.53
CA LEU A 565 3.73 7.62 47.49
C LEU A 565 3.34 8.98 46.90
N LYS A 566 3.70 9.30 45.66
CA LYS A 566 3.27 10.53 44.97
C LYS A 566 1.75 10.59 44.78
N THR A 567 1.10 9.48 44.45
CA THR A 567 -0.36 9.40 44.29
C THR A 567 -1.08 9.55 45.63
N LEU A 568 -0.60 8.90 46.69
CA LEU A 568 -1.08 9.09 48.06
C LEU A 568 -0.87 10.52 48.55
N TYR A 569 0.29 11.13 48.26
CA TYR A 569 0.59 12.51 48.63
C TYR A 569 -0.31 13.52 47.90
N ARG A 570 -0.64 13.29 46.62
CA ARG A 570 -1.62 14.09 45.88
C ARG A 570 -3.04 13.94 46.43
N GLN A 571 -3.46 12.74 46.82
CA GLN A 571 -4.74 12.52 47.50
C GLN A 571 -4.79 13.21 48.88
N TYR A 572 -3.69 13.17 49.64
CA TYR A 572 -3.59 13.85 50.94
C TYR A 572 -3.52 15.37 50.82
N ALA A 573 -2.79 15.90 49.83
CA ALA A 573 -2.70 17.33 49.55
C ALA A 573 -4.02 17.90 49.02
N GLY A 574 -4.73 17.15 48.16
CA GLY A 574 -6.08 17.50 47.70
C GLY A 574 -7.12 17.53 48.82
N LYS A 575 -7.06 16.57 49.77
CA LYS A 575 -7.90 16.60 50.99
C LYS A 575 -7.58 17.79 51.90
N LYS A 576 -6.32 18.25 51.98
CA LYS A 576 -5.95 19.44 52.77
C LYS A 576 -6.42 20.76 52.15
N GLN A 577 -6.56 20.85 50.83
CA GLN A 577 -7.13 22.03 50.17
C GLN A 577 -8.66 22.13 50.36
N LEU A 578 -9.38 21.01 50.36
CA LEU A 578 -10.84 20.98 50.61
C LEU A 578 -11.23 21.34 52.05
N ILE A 579 -10.36 21.13 53.04
CA ILE A 579 -10.65 21.45 54.45
C ILE A 579 -10.38 22.95 54.76
N ARG A 580 -9.68 23.70 53.90
CA ARG A 580 -9.43 25.15 54.09
C ARG A 580 -10.41 26.07 53.37
N SER A 581 -11.35 25.54 52.59
CA SER A 581 -12.37 26.30 51.86
C SER A 581 -13.80 25.96 52.34
N SER A 582 -14.02 25.99 53.66
CA SER A 582 -15.37 26.10 54.22
C SER A 582 -15.56 27.54 54.72
N PRO A 583 -16.57 28.29 54.26
CA PRO A 583 -16.72 29.69 54.66
C PRO A 583 -17.20 29.76 56.11
N LYS A 584 -16.54 30.58 56.93
CA LYS A 584 -17.19 31.16 58.11
C LYS A 584 -18.20 32.20 57.62
N GLY A 585 -19.42 32.12 58.15
CA GLY A 585 -20.50 33.06 57.90
C GLY A 585 -20.27 34.45 58.49
#